data_AF-A0A7D7RNU2-F1
#
_entry.id   AF-A0A7D7RNU2-F1
#
_cell.length_a   1.000
_cell.length_b   1.000
_cell.length_c   1.000
_cell.angle_alpha   90.00
_cell.angle_beta   90.00
_cell.angle_gamma   90.00
#
_symmetry.space_group_name_H-M   'P 1'
#
loop_
_entity.id
_entity.type
_entity.pdbx_description
1 polymer ?
#
loop_
_entity_poly.entity_id
_entity_poly.type
_entity_poly.pdbx_seq_one_letter_code
_entity_poly.pdbx_strand_id
1 'polypeptide(L)'
;MTQQVTLGQMRQTAPAEQVRMGFGSLQSFELMQRGAKLLATAQLVPKEYQGNLPNCVIALNMANRIGADPLMVMQNLVVVHGKPTWSSQFLIATVNTCGRFTALRYEFFGEEGTDSWGCRAWAIEKDSGEKLVGTDITIGIAKAEGWYGKNGSKWKTIPQQMLMYRAGAWWTRAYAPELSMGLQTAEEAADIIDIAPSGEVVGVTTETLRREMKNVTEEAEGLDVEPEAQHSGPPQPIIDPETGEVLNPEAIPDVAQGQLV
;
A
#
# COMPACT_ATOMS: atom_id res chain seq x y z
N MET A 1 28.70 -26.25 52.10
CA MET A 1 27.29 -26.39 51.70
C MET A 1 27.26 -26.33 50.18
N THR A 2 27.09 -27.46 49.52
CA THR A 2 27.12 -27.58 48.06
C THR A 2 25.68 -27.49 47.57
N GLN A 3 25.31 -26.39 46.90
CA GLN A 3 23.99 -26.23 46.32
C GLN A 3 23.88 -27.14 45.09
N GLN A 4 23.06 -28.19 45.18
CA GLN A 4 22.67 -29.00 44.03
C GLN A 4 21.60 -28.26 43.23
N VAL A 5 21.98 -27.71 42.08
CA VAL A 5 21.02 -27.24 41.08
C VAL A 5 20.39 -28.48 40.45
N THR A 6 19.09 -28.66 40.65
CA THR A 6 18.36 -29.86 40.20
C THR A 6 18.07 -29.76 38.71
N LEU A 7 18.28 -30.85 37.96
CA LEU A 7 18.04 -30.95 36.50
C LEU A 7 16.62 -30.49 36.06
N GLY A 8 15.66 -30.47 36.99
CA GLY A 8 14.30 -29.98 36.75
C GLY A 8 14.20 -28.48 36.47
N GLN A 9 15.17 -27.67 36.89
CA GLN A 9 15.18 -26.22 36.65
C GLN A 9 15.74 -25.84 35.27
N MET A 10 16.38 -26.78 34.55
CA MET A 10 16.92 -26.55 33.19
C MET A 10 15.90 -26.78 32.07
N ARG A 11 14.66 -27.17 32.39
CA ARG A 11 13.60 -27.52 31.42
C ARG A 11 12.41 -26.58 31.40
N GLN A 12 12.54 -25.38 31.94
CA GLN A 12 11.61 -24.29 31.60
C GLN A 12 12.11 -23.62 30.33
N THR A 13 11.87 -24.27 29.18
CA THR A 13 11.85 -23.54 27.92
C THR A 13 10.74 -22.49 28.05
N ALA A 14 11.11 -21.21 28.12
CA ALA A 14 10.15 -20.13 27.99
C ALA A 14 9.27 -20.41 26.76
N PRO A 15 7.95 -20.19 26.81
CA PRO A 15 7.11 -20.38 25.64
C PRO A 15 7.69 -19.55 24.50
N ALA A 16 7.98 -20.20 23.37
CA ALA A 16 8.53 -19.53 22.20
C ALA A 16 7.60 -18.36 21.85
N GLU A 17 8.12 -17.14 21.94
CA GLU A 17 7.38 -15.94 21.62
C GLU A 17 6.92 -16.04 20.17
N GLN A 18 5.61 -15.94 19.93
CA GLN A 18 5.06 -16.01 18.57
C GLN A 18 5.44 -14.72 17.84
N VAL A 19 6.59 -14.71 17.18
CA VAL A 19 7.06 -13.59 16.37
C VAL A 19 6.13 -13.42 15.18
N ARG A 20 5.41 -12.30 15.15
CA ARG A 20 4.60 -11.88 14.00
C ARG A 20 5.40 -10.94 13.13
N MET A 21 5.16 -10.99 11.82
CA MET A 21 5.74 -10.03 10.87
C MET A 21 5.28 -8.61 11.24
N GLY A 22 6.21 -7.66 11.26
CA GLY A 22 5.89 -6.27 11.54
C GLY A 22 7.12 -5.38 11.67
N PHE A 23 6.89 -4.08 11.85
CA PHE A 23 7.94 -3.09 12.10
C PHE A 23 8.18 -2.80 13.60
N GLY A 24 7.43 -3.45 14.50
CA GLY A 24 7.44 -3.14 15.92
C GLY A 24 8.60 -3.75 16.73
N SER A 25 9.38 -4.66 16.13
CA SER A 25 10.56 -5.27 16.77
C SER A 25 11.57 -5.71 15.71
N LEU A 26 12.84 -5.89 16.10
CA LEU A 26 13.89 -6.39 15.23
C LEU A 26 13.55 -7.79 14.69
N GLN A 27 13.10 -8.69 15.57
CA GLN A 27 12.74 -10.06 15.21
C GLN A 27 11.57 -10.10 14.23
N SER A 28 10.57 -9.23 14.44
CA SER A 28 9.42 -9.08 13.53
C SER A 28 9.83 -8.56 12.15
N PHE A 29 10.79 -7.64 12.11
CA PHE A 29 11.28 -7.05 10.87
C PHE A 29 12.14 -8.03 10.09
N GLU A 30 13.07 -8.73 10.74
CA GLU A 30 13.87 -9.79 10.11
C GLU A 30 12.99 -10.90 9.52
N LEU A 31 11.96 -11.33 10.25
CA LEU A 31 11.01 -12.33 9.74
C LEU A 31 10.30 -11.82 8.48
N MET A 32 9.89 -10.56 8.47
CA MET A 32 9.27 -9.93 7.29
C MET A 32 10.25 -9.84 6.11
N GLN A 33 11.51 -9.46 6.35
CA GLN A 33 12.54 -9.42 5.32
C GLN A 33 12.81 -10.81 4.72
N ARG A 34 12.88 -11.86 5.55
CA ARG A 34 13.05 -13.25 5.07
C ARG A 34 11.88 -13.69 4.18
N GLY A 35 10.65 -13.40 4.60
CA GLY A 35 9.46 -13.63 3.79
C GLY A 35 9.49 -12.83 2.48
N ALA A 36 9.89 -11.57 2.53
CA ALA A 36 9.99 -10.69 1.37
C ALA A 36 11.05 -11.20 0.37
N LYS A 37 12.19 -11.71 0.85
CA LYS A 37 13.26 -12.29 0.02
C LYS A 37 12.77 -13.52 -0.74
N LEU A 38 11.99 -14.38 -0.09
CA LEU A 38 11.32 -15.50 -0.77
C LEU A 38 10.42 -14.99 -1.91
N LEU A 39 9.54 -14.03 -1.61
CA LEU A 39 8.58 -13.49 -2.60
C LEU A 39 9.29 -12.78 -3.76
N ALA A 40 10.37 -12.04 -3.50
CA ALA A 40 11.15 -11.36 -4.53
C ALA A 40 11.82 -12.32 -5.52
N THR A 41 12.01 -13.59 -5.17
CA THR A 41 12.60 -14.60 -6.08
C THR A 41 11.56 -15.48 -6.78
N ALA A 42 10.28 -15.38 -6.37
CA ALA A 42 9.22 -16.22 -6.89
C ALA A 42 8.73 -15.74 -8.26
N GLN A 43 8.67 -16.63 -9.24
CA GLN A 43 8.21 -16.29 -10.60
C GLN A 43 6.69 -16.07 -10.70
N LEU A 44 5.91 -16.58 -9.74
CA LEU A 44 4.46 -16.38 -9.66
C LEU A 44 4.06 -15.02 -9.08
N VAL A 45 5.01 -14.31 -8.47
CA VAL A 45 4.82 -12.96 -7.93
C VAL A 45 4.87 -11.96 -9.10
N PRO A 46 4.05 -10.88 -9.11
CA PRO A 46 4.07 -9.89 -10.19
C PRO A 46 5.45 -9.26 -10.40
N LYS A 47 5.74 -8.83 -11.63
CA LYS A 47 7.08 -8.40 -12.06
C LYS A 47 7.61 -7.22 -11.24
N GLU A 48 6.73 -6.37 -10.75
CA GLU A 48 7.02 -5.18 -9.95
C GLU A 48 7.63 -5.50 -8.57
N TYR A 49 7.49 -6.75 -8.12
CA TYR A 49 8.00 -7.26 -6.85
C TYR A 49 9.21 -8.20 -7.04
N GLN A 50 9.42 -8.72 -8.25
CA GLN A 50 10.55 -9.60 -8.53
C GLN A 50 11.87 -8.83 -8.44
N GLY A 51 12.81 -9.34 -7.64
CA GLY A 51 14.07 -8.64 -7.34
C GLY A 51 13.91 -7.35 -6.53
N ASN A 52 12.70 -7.02 -6.05
CA ASN A 52 12.41 -5.79 -5.33
C ASN A 52 11.99 -6.09 -3.88
N LEU A 53 12.99 -6.29 -3.03
CA LEU A 53 12.80 -6.57 -1.61
C LEU A 53 11.97 -5.48 -0.89
N PRO A 54 12.24 -4.16 -1.07
CA PRO A 54 11.42 -3.12 -0.45
C PRO A 54 9.93 -3.22 -0.77
N ASN A 55 9.57 -3.41 -2.04
CA ASN A 55 8.16 -3.56 -2.43
C ASN A 55 7.51 -4.80 -1.80
N CYS A 56 8.25 -5.92 -1.72
CA CYS A 56 7.77 -7.14 -1.06
C CYS A 56 7.53 -6.93 0.44
N VAL A 57 8.40 -6.19 1.13
CA VAL A 57 8.23 -5.84 2.55
C VAL A 57 6.96 -5.00 2.75
N ILE A 58 6.74 -4.00 1.90
CA ILE A 58 5.53 -3.16 1.96
C ILE A 58 4.26 -3.99 1.73
N ALA A 59 4.26 -4.86 0.70
CA ALA A 59 3.12 -5.74 0.44
C ALA A 59 2.84 -6.71 1.60
N LEU A 60 3.87 -7.27 2.23
CA LEU A 60 3.72 -8.12 3.42
C LEU A 60 3.17 -7.34 4.61
N ASN A 61 3.64 -6.11 4.84
CA ASN A 61 3.10 -5.27 5.90
C ASN A 61 1.61 -4.98 5.66
N MET A 62 1.28 -4.60 4.42
CA MET A 62 -0.09 -4.31 3.99
C MET A 62 -1.01 -5.52 4.19
N ALA A 63 -0.57 -6.71 3.76
CA ALA A 63 -1.29 -7.97 3.92
C ALA A 63 -1.57 -8.29 5.39
N ASN A 64 -0.59 -8.09 6.27
CA ASN A 64 -0.77 -8.27 7.72
C ASN A 64 -1.79 -7.29 8.32
N ARG A 65 -1.83 -6.03 7.84
CA ARG A 65 -2.76 -5.01 8.36
C ARG A 65 -4.22 -5.33 8.04
N ILE A 66 -4.50 -5.78 6.82
CA ILE A 66 -5.87 -6.10 6.39
C ILE A 66 -6.26 -7.57 6.59
N GLY A 67 -5.36 -8.39 7.15
CA GLY A 67 -5.59 -9.83 7.33
C GLY A 67 -5.76 -10.58 6.01
N ALA A 68 -5.08 -10.13 4.94
CA ALA A 68 -5.16 -10.73 3.61
C ALA A 68 -3.95 -11.62 3.29
N ASP A 69 -4.12 -12.49 2.32
CA ASP A 69 -3.02 -13.24 1.73
C ASP A 69 -2.04 -12.29 1.00
N PRO A 70 -0.71 -12.43 1.20
CA PRO A 70 0.29 -11.57 0.57
C PRO A 70 0.26 -11.58 -0.96
N LEU A 71 0.04 -12.74 -1.57
CA LEU A 71 0.01 -12.86 -3.03
C LEU A 71 -1.24 -12.16 -3.58
N MET A 72 -2.38 -12.27 -2.88
CA MET A 72 -3.60 -11.54 -3.21
C MET A 72 -3.37 -10.02 -3.16
N VAL A 73 -2.66 -9.52 -2.13
CA VAL A 73 -2.30 -8.09 -2.04
C VAL A 73 -1.39 -7.68 -3.19
N MET A 74 -0.32 -8.43 -3.45
CA MET A 74 0.64 -8.12 -4.51
C MET A 74 -0.02 -8.03 -5.89
N GLN A 75 -1.00 -8.90 -6.19
CA GLN A 75 -1.71 -8.88 -7.46
C GLN A 75 -2.65 -7.69 -7.62
N ASN A 76 -3.16 -7.13 -6.51
CA ASN A 76 -4.21 -6.11 -6.54
C ASN A 76 -3.76 -4.72 -6.11
N LEU A 77 -2.54 -4.61 -5.58
CA LEU A 77 -1.89 -3.34 -5.29
C LEU A 77 -1.27 -2.80 -6.57
N VAL A 78 -1.97 -1.85 -7.18
CA VAL A 78 -1.59 -1.21 -8.44
C VAL A 78 -0.89 0.11 -8.13
N VAL A 79 0.24 0.37 -8.78
CA VAL A 79 0.93 1.66 -8.67
C VAL A 79 0.44 2.57 -9.79
N VAL A 80 -0.19 3.69 -9.44
CA VAL A 80 -0.63 4.71 -10.38
C VAL A 80 0.07 6.02 -10.01
N HIS A 81 0.83 6.59 -10.94
CA HIS A 81 1.64 7.80 -10.72
C HIS A 81 2.53 7.75 -9.47
N GLY A 82 3.17 6.59 -9.23
CA GLY A 82 4.05 6.38 -8.08
C GLY A 82 3.32 6.22 -6.74
N LYS A 83 1.98 6.27 -6.72
CA LYS A 83 1.16 6.08 -5.52
C LYS A 83 0.54 4.68 -5.52
N PRO A 84 0.56 3.96 -4.39
CA PRO A 84 -0.14 2.69 -4.26
C PRO A 84 -1.66 2.91 -4.28
N THR A 85 -2.36 2.07 -5.03
CA THR A 85 -3.81 2.10 -5.20
C THR A 85 -4.36 0.69 -5.22
N TRP A 86 -5.62 0.52 -4.82
CA TRP A 86 -6.30 -0.77 -4.95
C TRP A 86 -7.01 -0.89 -6.28
N SER A 87 -7.11 -2.07 -6.87
CA SER A 87 -8.15 -2.25 -7.90
C SER A 87 -9.54 -2.09 -7.27
N SER A 88 -10.50 -1.48 -7.99
CA SER A 88 -11.88 -1.37 -7.48
C SER A 88 -12.48 -2.75 -7.19
N GLN A 89 -12.18 -3.74 -8.03
CA GLN A 89 -12.62 -5.12 -7.84
C GLN A 89 -12.12 -5.72 -6.53
N PHE A 90 -10.84 -5.52 -6.21
CA PHE A 90 -10.26 -5.99 -4.96
C PHE A 90 -10.93 -5.33 -3.76
N LEU A 91 -11.11 -4.01 -3.79
CA LEU A 91 -11.74 -3.29 -2.70
C LEU A 91 -13.19 -3.73 -2.48
N ILE A 92 -13.94 -4.00 -3.55
CA ILE A 92 -15.27 -4.58 -3.46
C ILE A 92 -15.21 -6.01 -2.88
N ALA A 93 -14.21 -6.80 -3.27
CA ALA A 93 -14.04 -8.15 -2.76
C ALA A 93 -13.73 -8.16 -1.26
N THR A 94 -12.90 -7.23 -0.75
CA THR A 94 -12.60 -7.15 0.69
C THR A 94 -13.85 -6.82 1.50
N VAL A 95 -14.73 -5.95 1.00
CA VAL A 95 -16.04 -5.69 1.63
C VAL A 95 -16.88 -6.97 1.67
N ASN A 96 -16.94 -7.71 0.57
CA ASN A 96 -17.75 -8.93 0.48
C ASN A 96 -17.25 -10.05 1.40
N THR A 97 -15.95 -10.08 1.72
CA THR A 97 -15.34 -11.13 2.54
C THR A 97 -15.03 -10.72 3.97
N CYS A 98 -15.14 -9.42 4.34
CA CYS A 98 -14.79 -8.91 5.68
C CYS A 98 -15.67 -9.44 6.82
N GLY A 99 -16.77 -10.13 6.51
CA GLY A 99 -17.66 -10.72 7.50
C GLY A 99 -18.64 -9.74 8.16
N ARG A 100 -18.35 -8.43 8.20
CA ARG A 100 -19.18 -7.39 8.82
C ARG A 100 -20.47 -7.08 8.04
N PHE A 101 -20.43 -7.14 6.71
CA PHE A 101 -21.56 -6.80 5.84
C PHE A 101 -22.04 -8.01 5.02
N THR A 102 -23.27 -7.96 4.52
CA THR A 102 -23.67 -8.77 3.37
C THR A 102 -22.82 -8.39 2.15
N ALA A 103 -22.80 -9.25 1.13
CA ALA A 103 -22.18 -8.88 -0.14
C ALA A 103 -22.79 -7.57 -0.67
N LEU A 104 -21.93 -6.70 -1.19
CA LEU A 104 -22.30 -5.43 -1.77
C LEU A 104 -23.24 -5.67 -2.98
N ARG A 105 -24.27 -4.84 -3.06
CA ARG A 105 -25.27 -4.86 -4.12
C ARG A 105 -25.39 -3.48 -4.74
N TYR A 106 -25.92 -3.46 -5.95
CA TYR A 106 -26.01 -2.27 -6.78
C TYR A 106 -27.45 -2.06 -7.20
N GLU A 107 -27.90 -0.82 -7.14
CA GLU A 107 -29.21 -0.40 -7.59
C GLU A 107 -29.00 0.69 -8.65
N PHE A 108 -29.44 0.40 -9.87
CA PHE A 108 -29.42 1.36 -10.97
C PHE A 108 -30.71 2.16 -11.00
N PHE A 109 -30.60 3.43 -11.37
CA PHE A 109 -31.72 4.35 -11.47
C PHE A 109 -31.51 5.35 -12.61
N GLY A 110 -32.56 6.09 -12.96
CA GLY A 110 -32.57 6.99 -14.11
C GLY A 110 -32.67 6.25 -15.45
N GLU A 111 -32.56 7.00 -16.55
CA GLU A 111 -32.66 6.46 -17.91
C GLU A 111 -31.29 6.18 -18.50
N GLU A 112 -31.02 4.92 -18.88
CA GLU A 112 -29.74 4.48 -19.44
C GLU A 112 -29.31 5.32 -20.65
N GLY A 113 -28.02 5.69 -20.69
CA GLY A 113 -27.46 6.56 -21.73
C GLY A 113 -27.67 8.06 -21.52
N THR A 114 -28.44 8.46 -20.49
CA THR A 114 -28.63 9.87 -20.12
C THR A 114 -27.75 10.27 -18.93
N ASP A 115 -27.66 11.58 -18.67
CA ASP A 115 -26.93 12.11 -17.49
C ASP A 115 -27.60 11.75 -16.17
N SER A 116 -28.89 11.40 -16.21
CA SER A 116 -29.66 10.94 -15.04
C SER A 116 -29.36 9.47 -14.69
N TRP A 117 -28.76 8.71 -15.61
CA TRP A 117 -28.43 7.32 -15.33
C TRP A 117 -27.39 7.22 -14.23
N GLY A 118 -27.67 6.40 -13.24
CA GLY A 118 -26.79 6.24 -12.10
C GLY A 118 -26.89 4.90 -11.42
N CYS A 119 -26.00 4.73 -10.45
CA CYS A 119 -25.87 3.56 -9.62
C CYS A 119 -25.57 3.98 -8.19
N ARG A 120 -26.20 3.30 -7.23
CA ARG A 120 -25.83 3.35 -5.81
C ARG A 120 -25.46 1.96 -5.33
N ALA A 121 -24.45 1.87 -4.49
CA ALA A 121 -24.08 0.64 -3.81
C ALA A 121 -24.76 0.57 -2.44
N TRP A 122 -25.09 -0.62 -1.99
CA TRP A 122 -25.61 -0.84 -0.65
C TRP A 122 -25.20 -2.21 -0.11
N ALA A 123 -25.14 -2.32 1.22
CA ALA A 123 -25.02 -3.59 1.93
C ALA A 123 -25.77 -3.51 3.26
N ILE A 124 -26.06 -4.66 3.87
CA ILE A 124 -26.64 -4.74 5.21
C ILE A 124 -25.52 -5.06 6.19
N GLU A 125 -25.38 -4.26 7.24
CA GLU A 125 -24.51 -4.59 8.36
C GLU A 125 -25.13 -5.73 9.18
N LYS A 126 -24.39 -6.82 9.36
CA LYS A 126 -24.98 -8.06 9.90
C LYS A 126 -25.39 -7.94 11.36
N ASP A 127 -24.65 -7.14 12.14
CA ASP A 127 -24.86 -7.01 13.58
C ASP A 127 -26.09 -6.15 13.89
N SER A 128 -26.26 -5.03 13.19
CA SER A 128 -27.37 -4.10 13.38
C SER A 128 -28.60 -4.44 12.52
N GLY A 129 -28.40 -5.15 11.40
CA GLY A 129 -29.42 -5.34 10.37
C GLY A 129 -29.71 -4.09 9.54
N GLU A 130 -28.94 -3.01 9.73
CA GLU A 130 -29.14 -1.75 9.04
C GLU A 130 -28.71 -1.83 7.57
N LYS A 131 -29.56 -1.33 6.67
CA LYS A 131 -29.22 -1.19 5.25
C LYS A 131 -28.45 0.12 5.05
N LEU A 132 -27.14 -0.01 4.83
CA LEU A 132 -26.24 1.11 4.56
C LEU A 132 -26.24 1.41 3.06
N VAL A 133 -26.77 2.57 2.68
CA VAL A 133 -26.87 3.02 1.28
C VAL A 133 -25.77 4.04 1.00
N GLY A 134 -25.02 3.81 -0.07
CA GLY A 134 -23.94 4.69 -0.51
C GLY A 134 -24.43 5.86 -1.35
N THR A 135 -23.48 6.72 -1.71
CA THR A 135 -23.72 7.88 -2.57
C THR A 135 -24.21 7.48 -3.96
N ASP A 136 -25.12 8.28 -4.49
CA ASP A 136 -25.57 8.21 -5.88
C ASP A 136 -24.47 8.64 -6.83
N ILE A 137 -24.04 7.73 -7.70
CA ILE A 137 -23.10 8.04 -8.77
C ILE A 137 -23.87 8.08 -10.09
N THR A 138 -23.79 9.18 -10.83
CA THR A 138 -24.46 9.33 -12.12
C THR A 138 -23.49 9.60 -13.25
N ILE A 139 -23.93 9.38 -14.49
CA ILE A 139 -23.20 9.80 -15.69
C ILE A 139 -22.99 11.32 -15.69
N GLY A 140 -23.97 12.10 -15.19
CA GLY A 140 -23.82 13.54 -15.01
C GLY A 140 -22.64 13.91 -14.10
N ILE A 141 -22.51 13.26 -12.94
CA ILE A 141 -21.36 13.42 -12.04
C ILE A 141 -20.07 13.02 -12.77
N ALA A 142 -20.06 11.87 -13.46
CA ALA A 142 -18.88 11.39 -14.17
C ALA A 142 -18.41 12.34 -15.29
N LYS A 143 -19.32 13.08 -15.92
CA LYS A 143 -18.99 14.13 -16.89
C LYS A 143 -18.47 15.39 -16.20
N ALA A 144 -19.12 15.83 -15.13
CA ALA A 144 -18.73 17.01 -14.36
C ALA A 144 -17.33 16.87 -13.75
N GLU A 145 -17.02 15.67 -13.23
CA GLU A 145 -15.72 15.30 -12.68
C GLU A 145 -14.69 14.91 -13.75
N GLY A 146 -15.08 14.91 -15.04
CA GLY A 146 -14.18 14.68 -16.16
C GLY A 146 -13.75 13.23 -16.38
N TRP A 147 -14.33 12.23 -15.71
CA TRP A 147 -14.02 10.80 -15.91
C TRP A 147 -14.47 10.31 -17.29
N TYR A 148 -15.65 10.76 -17.71
CA TYR A 148 -16.33 10.27 -18.90
C TYR A 148 -15.75 10.84 -20.20
N GLY A 149 -15.27 12.09 -20.16
CA GLY A 149 -14.94 12.87 -21.36
C GLY A 149 -13.58 12.57 -21.98
N LYS A 150 -12.62 12.04 -21.19
CA LYS A 150 -11.22 11.91 -21.61
C LYS A 150 -11.03 11.10 -22.89
N ASN A 151 -10.08 11.51 -23.73
CA ASN A 151 -9.68 10.76 -24.91
C ASN A 151 -9.03 9.42 -24.46
N GLY A 152 -9.51 8.31 -25.02
CA GLY A 152 -9.11 6.97 -24.57
C GLY A 152 -9.80 6.49 -23.29
N SER A 153 -10.75 7.26 -22.73
CA SER A 153 -11.54 6.79 -21.57
C SER A 153 -12.34 5.56 -21.95
N LYS A 154 -12.02 4.43 -21.30
CA LYS A 154 -12.78 3.18 -21.42
C LYS A 154 -14.20 3.34 -20.88
N TRP A 155 -14.45 4.33 -20.02
CA TRP A 155 -15.76 4.53 -19.40
C TRP A 155 -16.87 4.89 -20.38
N LYS A 156 -16.55 5.42 -21.57
CA LYS A 156 -17.54 5.64 -22.63
C LYS A 156 -18.11 4.34 -23.19
N THR A 157 -17.32 3.27 -23.24
CA THR A 157 -17.73 1.97 -23.80
C THR A 157 -18.21 0.99 -22.74
N ILE A 158 -17.83 1.19 -21.47
CA ILE A 158 -18.27 0.37 -20.32
C ILE A 158 -18.80 1.23 -19.15
N PRO A 159 -19.83 2.08 -19.39
CA PRO A 159 -20.33 3.03 -18.40
C PRO A 159 -20.94 2.36 -17.16
N GLN A 160 -21.62 1.23 -17.33
CA GLN A 160 -22.19 0.48 -16.22
C GLN A 160 -21.11 0.01 -15.23
N GLN A 161 -19.98 -0.48 -15.75
CA GLN A 161 -18.87 -0.97 -14.93
C GLN A 161 -18.23 0.16 -14.13
N MET A 162 -18.05 1.32 -14.76
CA MET A 162 -17.57 2.54 -14.12
C MET A 162 -18.47 2.94 -12.94
N LEU A 163 -19.78 3.02 -13.18
CA LEU A 163 -20.76 3.37 -12.15
C LEU A 163 -20.70 2.41 -10.96
N MET A 164 -20.61 1.10 -11.20
CA MET A 164 -20.48 0.09 -10.13
C MET A 164 -19.18 0.25 -9.34
N TYR A 165 -18.04 0.40 -10.02
CA TYR A 165 -16.74 0.57 -9.35
C TYR A 165 -16.70 1.83 -8.49
N ARG A 166 -17.22 2.95 -9.01
CA ARG A 166 -17.31 4.19 -8.24
C ARG A 166 -18.24 4.07 -7.05
N ALA A 167 -19.44 3.54 -7.26
CA ALA A 167 -20.40 3.35 -6.17
C ALA A 167 -19.82 2.45 -5.07
N GLY A 168 -19.16 1.35 -5.44
CA GLY A 168 -18.57 0.43 -4.46
C GLY A 168 -17.35 1.00 -3.74
N ALA A 169 -16.44 1.68 -4.44
CA ALA A 169 -15.29 2.32 -3.82
C ALA A 169 -15.71 3.43 -2.83
N TRP A 170 -16.68 4.25 -3.21
CA TRP A 170 -17.19 5.35 -2.38
C TRP A 170 -17.96 4.83 -1.17
N TRP A 171 -18.77 3.79 -1.36
CA TRP A 171 -19.43 3.09 -0.25
C TRP A 171 -18.41 2.54 0.74
N THR A 172 -17.36 1.89 0.24
CA THR A 172 -16.30 1.31 1.09
C THR A 172 -15.61 2.38 1.91
N ARG A 173 -15.25 3.52 1.30
CA ARG A 173 -14.65 4.64 2.05
C ARG A 173 -15.57 5.25 3.10
N ALA A 174 -16.88 5.28 2.86
CA ALA A 174 -17.84 5.85 3.79
C ALA A 174 -18.10 4.95 5.00
N TYR A 175 -18.25 3.64 4.79
CA TYR A 175 -18.74 2.71 5.82
C TYR A 175 -17.70 1.71 6.34
N ALA A 176 -16.64 1.45 5.58
CA ALA A 176 -15.57 0.52 5.90
C ALA A 176 -14.17 1.05 5.47
N PRO A 177 -13.79 2.28 5.86
CA PRO A 177 -12.52 2.90 5.44
C PRO A 177 -11.28 2.08 5.85
N GLU A 178 -11.38 1.26 6.89
CA GLU A 178 -10.34 0.32 7.31
C GLU A 178 -9.97 -0.69 6.22
N LEU A 179 -10.91 -1.05 5.33
CA LEU A 179 -10.68 -2.00 4.24
C LEU A 179 -9.92 -1.35 3.07
N SER A 180 -10.09 -0.05 2.86
CA SER A 180 -9.31 0.71 1.87
C SER A 180 -7.96 1.17 2.41
N MET A 181 -7.84 1.30 3.74
CA MET A 181 -6.71 1.90 4.44
C MET A 181 -6.36 3.30 3.93
N GLY A 182 -7.37 4.04 3.48
CA GLY A 182 -7.20 5.40 2.93
C GLY A 182 -6.63 5.43 1.51
N LEU A 183 -6.41 4.29 0.86
CA LEU A 183 -5.99 4.25 -0.54
C LEU A 183 -7.18 4.46 -1.47
N GLN A 184 -6.94 5.22 -2.54
CA GLN A 184 -7.87 5.35 -3.67
C GLN A 184 -7.83 4.08 -4.53
N THR A 185 -8.86 3.87 -5.35
CA THR A 185 -8.76 2.82 -6.36
C THR A 185 -7.97 3.30 -7.58
N ALA A 186 -7.34 2.36 -8.29
CA ALA A 186 -6.50 2.62 -9.46
C ALA A 186 -7.28 3.37 -10.54
N GLU A 187 -8.56 3.03 -10.70
CA GLU A 187 -9.48 3.72 -11.60
C GLU A 187 -9.64 5.20 -11.23
N GLU A 188 -9.72 5.53 -9.93
CA GLU A 188 -9.87 6.92 -9.50
C GLU A 188 -8.57 7.70 -9.62
N ALA A 189 -7.46 7.06 -9.27
CA ALA A 189 -6.14 7.68 -9.40
C ALA A 189 -5.79 7.97 -10.87
N ALA A 190 -6.17 7.08 -11.80
CA ALA A 190 -5.99 7.32 -13.23
C ALA A 190 -6.89 8.45 -13.76
N ASP A 191 -8.02 8.69 -13.10
CA ASP A 191 -8.93 9.78 -13.45
C ASP A 191 -8.49 11.13 -12.85
N ILE A 192 -7.55 11.15 -11.91
CA ILE A 192 -6.89 12.37 -11.40
C ILE A 192 -5.58 12.56 -12.18
N ILE A 193 -5.62 13.34 -13.26
CA ILE A 193 -4.38 13.85 -13.89
C ILE A 193 -4.31 15.31 -13.52
N ASP A 194 -3.31 15.67 -12.70
CA ASP A 194 -2.89 17.07 -12.55
C ASP A 194 -2.40 17.53 -13.93
N ILE A 195 -3.24 18.28 -14.64
CA ILE A 195 -2.73 19.18 -15.65
C ILE A 195 -2.00 20.25 -14.85
N ALA A 196 -0.68 20.09 -14.70
CA ALA A 196 0.15 21.22 -14.30
C ALA A 196 -0.23 22.42 -15.18
N PRO A 197 -0.36 23.65 -14.65
CA PRO A 197 -0.83 24.80 -15.42
C PRO A 197 0.03 25.18 -16.65
N SER A 198 1.09 24.42 -16.95
CA SER A 198 1.96 24.60 -18.12
C SER A 198 1.54 23.81 -19.36
N GLY A 199 0.54 22.91 -19.30
CA GLY A 199 0.10 22.17 -20.49
C GLY A 199 1.16 21.22 -21.08
N GLU A 200 2.28 20.99 -20.40
CA GLU A 200 3.20 19.92 -20.72
C GLU A 200 2.64 18.61 -20.19
N VAL A 201 2.32 17.71 -21.12
CA VAL A 201 2.14 16.30 -20.80
C VAL A 201 3.51 15.77 -20.41
N VAL A 202 3.84 15.80 -19.11
CA VAL A 202 5.03 15.12 -18.63
C VAL A 202 4.72 13.63 -18.60
N GLY A 203 4.84 13.00 -19.77
CA GLY A 203 4.98 11.56 -19.87
C GLY A 203 6.31 11.18 -19.23
N VAL A 204 6.30 10.97 -17.91
CA VAL A 204 7.46 10.44 -17.20
C VAL A 204 7.63 9.00 -17.66
N THR A 205 8.48 8.81 -18.65
CA THR A 205 8.98 7.49 -19.03
C THR A 205 10.04 7.05 -18.03
N THR A 206 10.27 5.75 -17.90
CA THR A 206 11.39 5.21 -17.11
C THR A 206 12.75 5.76 -17.57
N GLU A 207 12.83 6.19 -18.83
CA GLU A 207 14.02 6.79 -19.43
C GLU A 207 14.25 8.23 -18.94
N THR A 208 13.19 9.02 -18.75
CA THR A 208 13.29 10.39 -18.21
C THR A 208 13.71 10.39 -16.75
N LEU A 209 13.21 9.46 -15.93
CA LEU A 209 13.65 9.31 -14.53
C LEU A 209 15.12 8.89 -14.43
N ARG A 210 15.56 7.96 -15.29
CA ARG A 210 16.98 7.56 -15.36
C ARG A 210 17.88 8.72 -15.75
N ARG A 211 17.43 9.58 -16.67
CA ARG A 211 18.22 10.74 -17.12
C ARG A 211 18.32 11.81 -16.03
N GLU A 212 17.24 12.09 -15.30
CA GLU A 212 17.26 13.04 -14.18
C GLU A 212 18.12 12.52 -13.02
N MET A 213 18.04 11.22 -12.68
CA MET A 213 18.95 10.63 -11.68
C MET A 213 20.42 10.72 -12.09
N LYS A 214 20.72 10.59 -13.39
CA LYS A 214 22.07 10.67 -13.92
C LYS A 214 22.63 12.09 -13.87
N ASN A 215 21.80 13.08 -14.14
CA ASN A 215 22.18 14.50 -14.04
C ASN A 215 22.46 14.90 -12.59
N VAL A 216 21.67 14.40 -11.62
CA VAL A 216 21.90 14.66 -10.18
C VAL A 216 23.21 14.02 -9.70
N THR A 217 23.58 12.85 -10.22
CA THR A 217 24.89 12.24 -9.91
C THR A 217 26.06 12.99 -10.55
N GLU A 218 25.91 13.53 -11.77
CA GLU A 218 26.97 14.29 -12.44
C GLU A 218 27.16 15.70 -11.81
N GLU A 219 26.10 16.34 -11.32
CA GLU A 219 26.19 17.60 -10.56
C GLU A 219 26.82 17.42 -9.17
N ALA A 220 26.62 16.25 -8.54
CA ALA A 220 27.26 15.92 -7.27
C ALA A 220 28.77 15.62 -7.39
N GLU A 221 29.23 15.16 -8.56
CA GLU A 221 30.65 14.88 -8.83
C GLU A 221 31.47 16.13 -9.21
N GLY A 222 30.82 17.26 -9.53
CA GLY A 222 31.47 18.50 -9.96
C GLY A 222 31.74 19.54 -8.85
N LEU A 223 31.41 19.24 -7.60
CA LEU A 223 31.63 20.13 -6.46
C LEU A 223 32.94 19.77 -5.74
N ASP A 224 34.01 20.50 -6.07
CA ASP A 224 35.25 20.50 -5.29
C ASP A 224 34.98 21.07 -3.89
N VAL A 225 34.87 20.20 -2.90
CA VAL A 225 34.75 20.58 -1.49
C VAL A 225 36.16 20.70 -0.90
N GLU A 226 36.58 21.92 -0.53
CA GLU A 226 37.80 22.15 0.26
C GLU A 226 37.72 21.39 1.61
N PRO A 227 38.83 20.79 2.08
CA PRO A 227 38.78 19.95 3.27
C PRO A 227 38.72 20.81 4.54
N GLU A 228 37.53 20.93 5.14
CA GLU A 228 37.39 21.39 6.52
C GLU A 228 37.83 20.30 7.53
N ALA A 229 38.42 20.77 8.63
CA ALA A 229 39.13 20.00 9.63
C ALA A 229 38.27 18.93 10.33
N GLN A 230 38.90 17.78 10.59
CA GLN A 230 38.34 16.63 11.30
C GLN A 230 37.73 17.01 12.65
N HIS A 231 36.40 16.93 12.75
CA HIS A 231 35.70 16.77 14.01
C HIS A 231 35.22 15.32 14.10
N SER A 232 35.80 14.56 15.02
CA SER A 232 35.44 13.17 15.31
C SER A 232 34.05 13.11 15.97
N GLY A 233 33.00 13.01 15.16
CA GLY A 233 31.69 12.56 15.61
C GLY A 233 31.68 11.05 15.89
N PRO A 234 30.70 10.53 16.65
CA PRO A 234 30.59 9.10 16.95
C PRO A 234 30.47 8.28 15.64
N PRO A 235 30.93 7.02 15.63
CA PRO A 235 30.98 6.20 14.42
C PRO A 235 29.58 6.06 13.82
N GLN A 236 29.44 6.41 12.54
CA GLN A 236 28.22 6.20 11.77
C GLN A 236 27.88 4.70 11.68
N PRO A 237 26.61 4.30 11.74
CA PRO A 237 26.23 2.90 11.59
C PRO A 237 26.56 2.39 10.19
N ILE A 238 27.25 1.25 10.13
CA ILE A 238 27.59 0.57 8.86
C ILE A 238 26.41 -0.31 8.48
N ILE A 239 25.80 -0.05 7.33
CA ILE A 239 24.62 -0.77 6.84
C ILE A 239 25.02 -1.67 5.68
N ASP A 240 24.65 -2.95 5.74
CA ASP A 240 24.79 -3.90 4.65
C ASP A 240 23.84 -3.52 3.49
N PRO A 241 24.34 -3.28 2.27
CA PRO A 241 23.50 -2.83 1.15
C PRO A 241 22.60 -3.92 0.54
N GLU A 242 22.85 -5.21 0.81
CA GLU A 242 22.01 -6.33 0.35
C GLU A 242 20.96 -6.75 1.39
N THR A 243 21.26 -6.63 2.68
CA THR A 243 20.38 -7.07 3.77
C THR A 243 19.70 -5.91 4.51
N GLY A 244 20.28 -4.71 4.46
CA GLY A 244 19.86 -3.55 5.25
C GLY A 244 20.18 -3.69 6.75
N GLU A 245 20.95 -4.70 7.14
CA GLU A 245 21.33 -4.95 8.53
C GLU A 245 22.44 -3.96 8.97
N VAL A 246 22.34 -3.47 10.20
CA VAL A 246 23.41 -2.66 10.81
C VAL A 246 24.50 -3.60 11.30
N LEU A 247 25.65 -3.57 10.64
CA LEU A 247 26.79 -4.45 10.90
C LEU A 247 27.57 -4.07 12.18
N ASN A 248 27.34 -2.87 12.73
CA ASN A 248 27.87 -2.44 14.03
C ASN A 248 26.74 -2.00 15.00
N PRO A 249 26.11 -2.94 15.72
CA PRO A 249 25.02 -2.62 16.65
C PRO A 249 25.40 -1.62 17.76
N GLU A 250 26.68 -1.43 18.06
CA GLU A 250 27.20 -0.44 19.03
C GLU A 250 27.06 1.02 18.59
N ALA A 251 26.71 1.31 17.32
CA ALA A 251 26.50 2.66 16.80
C ALA A 251 25.03 3.12 16.86
N ILE A 252 24.12 2.30 17.39
CA ILE A 252 22.72 2.66 17.59
C ILE A 252 22.61 3.39 18.95
N PRO A 253 22.22 4.68 19.00
CA PRO A 253 22.06 5.37 20.27
C PRO A 253 20.99 4.68 21.12
N ASP A 254 21.34 4.38 22.37
CA ASP A 254 20.50 3.69 23.34
C ASP A 254 19.16 4.43 23.49
N VAL A 255 18.07 3.82 23.02
CA VAL A 255 16.74 4.44 23.05
C VAL A 255 16.24 4.39 24.49
N ALA A 256 16.51 5.47 25.23
CA ALA A 256 16.01 5.64 26.58
C ALA A 256 14.49 5.42 26.62
N GLN A 257 14.08 4.53 27.52
CA GLN A 257 12.71 4.11 27.74
C GLN A 257 11.77 5.30 28.02
N GLY A 258 10.73 5.41 27.19
CA GLY A 258 9.36 5.77 27.58
C GLY A 258 9.13 7.08 28.34
N GLN A 259 8.68 8.11 27.62
CA GLN A 259 7.61 9.00 28.09
C GLN A 259 6.91 9.65 26.88
N LEU A 260 5.70 9.18 26.58
CA LEU A 260 4.78 9.85 25.68
C LEU A 260 3.92 10.80 26.51
N VAL A 261 3.83 12.06 26.08
CA VAL A 261 2.76 13.00 26.46
C VAL A 261 1.69 12.92 25.38
#